data_AF-A0A972HMG1-F1
#
_entry.id   AF-A0A972HMG1-F1
#
_cell.length_a   1.000
_cell.length_b   1.000
_cell.length_c   1.000
_cell.angle_alpha   90.00
_cell.angle_beta   90.00
_cell.angle_gamma   90.00
#
_symmetry.space_group_name_H-M   'P 1'
#
loop_
_entity.id
_entity.type
_entity.pdbx_description
1 polymer ?
#
loop_
_entity_poly.entity_id
_entity_poly.type
_entity_poly.pdbx_seq_one_letter_code
_entity_poly.pdbx_strand_id
1 'polypeptide(L)' 'RWRHQICAWHASGVSNGPTEAINNLIKRVKRVAFGIVNHRNWRIRALLYTGKPNWDLLPTIKPR' A
#
# COMPACT_ATOMS: atom_id res chain seq x y z
N ARG A 1 -15.63 19.46 17.42
CA ARG A 1 -14.75 19.64 16.24
C ARG A 1 -14.96 18.58 15.13
N TRP A 2 -15.73 17.50 15.36
CA TRP A 2 -15.91 16.39 14.37
C TRP A 2 -17.27 16.34 13.65
N ARG A 3 -18.19 17.26 13.98
CA ARG A 3 -19.58 17.26 13.49
C ARG A 3 -19.68 17.17 11.96
N HIS A 4 -18.88 17.97 11.25
CA HIS A 4 -18.93 18.00 9.79
C HIS A 4 -18.44 16.69 9.16
N GLN A 5 -17.37 16.07 9.68
CA GLN A 5 -16.89 14.78 9.17
C GLN A 5 -17.91 13.65 9.40
N ILE A 6 -18.55 13.62 10.58
CA ILE A 6 -19.55 12.59 10.91
C ILE A 6 -20.76 12.72 9.98
N CYS A 7 -21.27 13.94 9.76
CA CYS A 7 -22.37 14.18 8.82
C CYS A 7 -21.99 13.80 7.38
N ALA A 8 -20.77 14.12 6.93
CA ALA A 8 -20.30 13.77 5.59
C ALA A 8 -20.18 12.25 5.37
N TRP A 9 -19.85 11.49 6.42
CA TRP A 9 -19.79 10.03 6.35
C TRP A 9 -21.16 9.41 6.05
N HIS A 10 -22.23 9.92 6.66
CA HIS A 10 -23.59 9.41 6.39
C HIS A 10 -24.02 9.57 4.92
N ALA A 11 -23.49 10.56 4.21
CA ALA A 11 -23.77 10.78 2.79
C ALA A 11 -22.85 9.95 1.86
N SER A 12 -21.59 9.72 2.27
CA SER A 12 -20.58 9.07 1.42
C SER A 12 -20.46 7.57 1.63
N GLY A 13 -20.80 7.04 2.82
CA GLY A 13 -20.74 5.62 3.15
C GLY A 13 -19.33 5.00 3.05
N VAL A 14 -18.29 5.82 2.95
CA VAL A 14 -16.91 5.34 2.77
C VAL A 14 -16.42 4.63 4.02
N SER A 15 -15.77 3.48 3.83
CA SER A 15 -15.13 2.73 4.90
C SER A 15 -13.62 2.85 4.81
N ASN A 16 -12.94 2.62 5.94
CA ASN A 16 -11.48 2.52 5.98
C ASN A 16 -10.95 1.19 5.41
N GLY A 17 -11.84 0.29 4.97
CA GLY A 17 -11.52 -1.07 4.52
C GLY A 17 -10.46 -1.12 3.40
N PRO A 18 -10.55 -0.33 2.33
CA PRO A 18 -9.53 -0.30 1.28
C PRO A 18 -8.14 0.12 1.80
N THR A 19 -8.10 1.12 2.69
CA THR A 19 -6.87 1.58 3.34
C THR A 19 -6.28 0.49 4.22
N GLU A 20 -7.12 -0.20 4.99
CA GLU A 20 -6.71 -1.31 5.86
C GLU A 20 -6.20 -2.51 5.07
N ALA A 21 -6.85 -2.83 3.94
CA ALA A 21 -6.40 -3.88 3.03
C ALA A 21 -4.97 -3.61 2.54
N ILE A 22 -4.70 -2.39 2.05
CA ILE A 22 -3.35 -1.98 1.61
C ILE A 22 -2.36 -2.03 2.78
N ASN A 23 -2.73 -1.50 3.96
CA ASN A 23 -1.88 -1.54 5.15
C ASN A 23 -1.51 -2.97 5.55
N ASN A 24 -2.45 -3.91 5.45
CA ASN A 24 -2.20 -5.32 5.75
C ASN A 24 -1.24 -5.97 4.75
N LEU A 25 -1.33 -5.62 3.46
CA LEU A 25 -0.34 -6.08 2.46
C LEU A 25 1.06 -5.52 2.74
N ILE A 26 1.17 -4.24 3.09
CA ILE A 26 2.46 -3.63 3.46
C ILE A 26 3.04 -4.30 4.71
N LYS A 27 2.22 -4.59 5.72
CA LYS A 27 2.65 -5.32 6.93
C LYS A 27 3.19 -6.71 6.57
N ARG A 28 2.58 -7.40 5.59
CA ARG A 28 3.08 -8.69 5.09
C ARG A 28 4.45 -8.56 4.43
N VAL A 29 4.68 -7.53 3.61
CA VAL A 29 6.01 -7.23 3.03
C VAL A 29 7.04 -7.00 4.13
N LYS A 30 6.69 -6.21 5.16
CA LYS A 30 7.59 -5.97 6.31
C LYS A 30 7.93 -7.27 7.06
N ARG A 31 6.96 -8.17 7.22
CA ARG A 31 7.15 -9.45 7.91
C ARG A 31 8.14 -10.38 7.20
N VAL A 32 8.09 -10.46 5.86
CA VAL A 32 8.99 -11.35 5.09
C VAL A 32 10.36 -10.72 4.78
N ALA A 33 10.55 -9.42 5.06
CA ALA A 33 11.76 -8.71 4.68
C ALA A 33 12.96 -8.94 5.62
N PHE A 34 12.80 -9.62 6.76
CA PHE A 34 13.84 -9.87 7.78
C PHE A 34 14.66 -8.62 8.20
N GLY A 35 14.02 -7.45 8.17
CA GLY A 35 14.67 -6.17 8.43
C GLY A 35 14.66 -5.25 7.21
N ILE A 36 14.32 -3.99 7.44
CA ILE A 36 14.33 -2.94 6.42
C ILE A 36 15.37 -1.92 6.85
N VAL A 37 16.52 -1.95 6.18
CA VAL A 37 17.65 -1.05 6.48
C VAL A 37 17.60 0.24 5.65
N ASN A 38 16.82 0.27 4.56
CA ASN A 38 16.76 1.39 3.63
C ASN A 38 15.32 1.68 3.18
N HIS A 39 14.87 2.92 3.38
CA HIS A 39 13.53 3.39 3.03
C HIS A 39 13.21 3.31 1.54
N ARG A 40 14.19 3.57 0.65
CA ARG A 40 14.03 3.43 -0.81
C ARG A 40 13.74 1.98 -1.19
N ASN A 41 14.49 1.04 -0.65
CA ASN A 41 14.30 -0.39 -0.93
C ASN A 41 12.95 -0.88 -0.39
N TRP A 42 12.51 -0.37 0.76
CA TRP A 42 11.18 -0.65 1.27
C TRP A 42 10.06 -0.12 0.38
N ARG A 43 10.15 1.13 -0.09
CA ARG A 43 9.15 1.70 -1.01
C ARG A 43 9.04 0.86 -2.29
N ILE A 44 10.18 0.47 -2.87
CA ILE A 44 10.19 -0.39 -4.07
C ILE A 44 9.49 -1.71 -3.77
N ARG A 45 9.86 -2.41 -2.69
CA ARG A 45 9.22 -3.70 -2.32
C ARG A 45 7.72 -3.57 -2.06
N ALA A 46 7.30 -2.50 -1.39
CA ALA A 46 5.88 -2.23 -1.16
C ALA A 46 5.14 -2.01 -2.48
N LEU A 47 5.67 -1.16 -3.38
CA LEU A 47 5.06 -0.89 -4.68
C LEU A 47 4.99 -2.14 -5.56
N LEU A 48 6.07 -2.93 -5.61
CA LEU A 48 6.11 -4.19 -6.37
C LEU A 48 5.07 -5.20 -5.88
N TYR A 49 4.84 -5.26 -4.57
CA TYR A 49 3.96 -6.25 -3.97
C TYR A 49 2.49 -5.80 -3.89
N THR A 50 2.22 -4.53 -3.57
CA THR A 50 0.86 -4.03 -3.31
C THR A 50 0.31 -3.15 -4.43
N GLY A 51 1.19 -2.56 -5.25
CA GLY A 51 0.86 -1.44 -6.12
C GLY A 51 0.45 -1.81 -7.54
N LYS A 52 0.43 -3.12 -7.90
CA LYS A 52 0.28 -3.57 -9.30
C LYS A 52 1.13 -2.72 -10.27
N PRO A 53 2.47 -2.71 -10.12
CA PRO A 53 3.31 -1.90 -10.97
C PRO A 53 3.09 -2.28 -12.43
N ASN A 54 3.15 -1.28 -13.30
CA ASN A 54 3.31 -1.56 -14.72
C ASN A 54 4.71 -2.14 -14.93
N TRP A 55 4.79 -3.45 -15.14
CA TRP A 55 6.05 -4.17 -15.32
C TRP A 55 6.78 -3.77 -16.62
N ASP A 56 6.04 -3.28 -17.62
CA ASP A 56 6.61 -2.83 -18.90
C ASP A 56 7.45 -1.55 -18.75
N LEU A 57 7.19 -0.77 -17.70
CA LEU A 57 7.90 0.49 -17.42
C LEU A 57 9.13 0.28 -16.51
N LEU A 58 9.36 -0.94 -16.02
CA LEU A 58 10.49 -1.25 -15.14
C LEU A 58 11.68 -1.76 -15.99
N PRO A 59 12.79 -1.01 -16.05
CA PRO A 59 13.86 -1.26 -17.03
C PRO A 59 14.68 -2.55 -16.82
N THR A 60 14.41 -3.39 -15.80
CA THR A 60 15.42 -4.34 -15.30
C THR A 60 14.95 -5.73 -14.85
N ILE A 61 13.73 -6.21 -15.15
CA ILE A 61 13.39 -7.61 -14.85
C ILE A 61 12.81 -8.30 -16.08
N LYS A 62 13.64 -9.06 -16.79
CA LYS A 62 13.16 -10.11 -17.71
C LYS A 62 12.80 -11.34 -16.85
N PRO A 63 11.52 -11.73 -16.73
CA PRO A 63 11.21 -13.04 -16.15
C PRO A 63 11.77 -14.14 -17.06
N ARG A 64 12.44 -15.13 -16.45
CA ARG A 64 12.83 -16.38 -17.11
C ARG A 64 11.67 -17.36 -17.08
#